data_AF-A0A6A5BDN0-F1
#
_entry.id   AF-A0A6A5BDN0-F1
#
_cell.length_a   1.000
_cell.length_b   1.000
_cell.length_c   1.000
_cell.angle_alpha   90.00
_cell.angle_beta   90.00
_cell.angle_gamma   90.00
#
_symmetry.space_group_name_H-M   'P 1'
#
loop_
_entity.id
_entity.type
_entity.pdbx_description
1 polymer ?
#
loop_
_entity_poly.entity_id
_entity_poly.type
_entity_poly.pdbx_seq_one_letter_code
_entity_poly.pdbx_strand_id
1 'polypeptide(L)'
;MSLLFGNNQQQHLTRSSRILKLLSSRFSPTKISIKNISRPYENDGAHNEIVSLAHGESHFRVMIVSSEFEGVGPLARHRMIHQVLNEEFKSGLHALTITAKSVQEYEKAKERMKNMRKEKHSMSNEESVRGGGWEHRDDTTDMASDSCCNDEMEELFGVK
;
A
#
# COMPACT_ATOMS: atom_id res chain seq x y z
N MET A 1 0.14 -16.20 -37.31
CA MET A 1 -0.75 -15.47 -36.38
C MET A 1 0.11 -14.85 -35.29
N SER A 2 0.72 -13.69 -35.58
CA SER A 2 1.57 -12.98 -34.61
C SER A 2 0.73 -11.90 -33.96
N LEU A 3 0.34 -12.13 -32.71
CA LEU A 3 -0.29 -11.11 -31.87
C LEU A 3 0.81 -10.15 -31.42
N LEU A 4 0.95 -9.03 -32.15
CA LEU A 4 1.72 -7.87 -31.73
C LEU A 4 0.99 -7.23 -30.54
N PHE A 5 1.41 -7.59 -29.33
CA PHE A 5 0.96 -6.92 -28.12
C PHE A 5 1.34 -5.44 -28.20
N GLY A 6 0.31 -4.60 -28.10
CA GLY A 6 0.36 -3.15 -28.22
C GLY A 6 1.49 -2.53 -27.40
N ASN A 7 2.35 -1.83 -28.13
CA ASN A 7 3.40 -0.97 -27.62
C ASN A 7 2.80 0.16 -26.78
N ASN A 8 2.76 -0.03 -25.46
CA ASN A 8 2.51 1.02 -24.48
C ASN A 8 3.77 1.88 -24.32
N GLN A 9 3.99 2.79 -25.28
CA GLN A 9 5.16 3.69 -25.38
C GLN A 9 5.01 4.96 -24.51
N GLN A 10 4.35 4.87 -23.36
CA GLN A 10 4.33 5.94 -22.35
C GLN A 10 5.23 5.64 -21.16
N GLN A 11 6.18 4.72 -21.33
CA GLN A 11 7.09 4.28 -20.29
C GLN A 11 8.48 4.93 -20.38
N HIS A 12 8.62 6.20 -20.74
CA HIS A 12 9.97 6.79 -20.81
C HIS A 12 10.15 8.16 -20.14
N LEU A 13 9.10 8.74 -19.54
CA LEU A 13 9.16 10.09 -18.94
C LEU A 13 8.83 10.14 -17.44
N THR A 14 8.32 9.07 -16.84
CA THR A 14 7.88 9.04 -15.44
C THR A 14 8.90 8.40 -14.52
N ARG A 15 8.91 8.77 -13.23
CA ARG A 15 9.74 8.09 -12.21
C ARG A 15 9.42 6.60 -12.11
N SER A 16 8.15 6.24 -12.25
CA SER A 16 7.69 4.84 -12.25
C SER A 16 8.37 3.98 -13.33
N SER A 17 8.58 4.53 -14.52
CA SER A 17 9.31 3.83 -15.59
C SER A 17 10.79 3.62 -15.23
N ARG A 18 11.46 4.66 -14.68
CA ARG A 18 12.86 4.54 -14.25
C ARG A 18 13.02 3.44 -13.21
N ILE A 19 12.13 3.41 -12.20
CA ILE A 19 12.08 2.35 -11.20
C ILE A 19 11.85 0.99 -11.86
N LEU A 20 10.90 0.88 -12.80
CA LEU A 20 10.63 -0.36 -13.52
C LEU A 20 11.87 -0.87 -14.24
N LYS A 21 12.58 0.00 -14.95
CA LYS A 21 13.77 -0.33 -15.73
C LYS A 21 14.91 -0.81 -14.83
N LEU A 22 15.19 -0.09 -13.74
CA LEU A 22 16.24 -0.45 -12.78
C LEU A 22 15.97 -1.81 -12.14
N LEU A 23 14.75 -2.05 -11.66
CA LEU A 23 14.37 -3.30 -11.02
C LEU A 23 14.32 -4.48 -12.01
N SER A 24 13.83 -4.23 -13.23
CA SER A 24 13.76 -5.28 -14.26
C SER A 24 15.15 -5.70 -14.71
N SER A 25 16.08 -4.76 -14.85
CA SER A 25 17.47 -5.02 -15.22
C SER A 25 18.21 -5.82 -14.15
N ARG A 26 18.01 -5.51 -12.86
CA ARG A 26 18.77 -6.15 -11.77
C ARG A 26 18.25 -7.53 -11.37
N PHE A 27 16.93 -7.73 -11.39
CA PHE A 27 16.30 -8.90 -10.77
C PHE A 27 15.60 -9.84 -11.75
N SER A 28 15.57 -9.52 -13.04
CA SER A 28 14.90 -10.30 -14.09
C SER A 28 13.55 -10.89 -13.65
N PRO A 29 12.63 -10.06 -13.11
CA PRO A 29 11.46 -10.55 -12.41
C PRO A 29 10.46 -11.22 -13.37
N THR A 30 9.89 -12.34 -12.94
CA THR A 30 8.78 -12.99 -13.66
C THR A 30 7.52 -12.13 -13.63
N LYS A 31 7.30 -11.38 -12.53
CA LYS A 31 6.18 -10.46 -12.39
C LYS A 31 6.62 -9.21 -11.65
N ILE A 32 6.25 -8.05 -12.18
CA ILE A 32 6.47 -6.76 -11.53
C ILE A 32 5.22 -5.89 -11.68
N SER A 33 4.87 -5.16 -10.61
CA SER A 33 3.78 -4.19 -10.59
C SER A 33 4.20 -2.99 -9.77
N ILE A 34 4.10 -1.81 -10.37
CA ILE A 34 4.43 -0.54 -9.75
C ILE A 34 3.17 0.30 -9.79
N LYS A 35 2.72 0.75 -8.61
CA LYS A 35 1.55 1.62 -8.48
C LYS A 35 1.96 2.88 -7.75
N ASN A 36 1.69 4.03 -8.36
CA ASN A 36 1.75 5.29 -7.66
C ASN A 36 0.57 5.35 -6.68
N ILE A 37 0.88 5.57 -5.40
CA ILE A 37 -0.10 5.68 -4.32
C ILE A 37 -0.01 7.04 -3.63
N SER A 38 0.66 8.02 -4.24
CA SER A 38 0.51 9.41 -3.85
C SER A 38 -0.98 9.74 -3.81
N ARG A 39 -1.47 10.25 -2.67
CA ARG A 39 -2.79 10.88 -2.70
C ARG A 39 -2.64 12.15 -3.55
N PRO A 40 -3.47 12.39 -4.57
CA PRO A 40 -3.65 13.76 -5.01
C PRO A 40 -4.09 14.53 -3.77
N TYR A 41 -3.42 15.63 -3.46
CA TYR A 41 -3.96 16.54 -2.45
C TYR A 41 -5.36 16.96 -2.96
N GLU A 42 -6.40 16.57 -2.24
CA GLU A 42 -7.69 17.26 -2.33
C GLU A 42 -7.44 18.60 -1.67
N ASN A 43 -7.15 19.60 -2.51
CA ASN A 43 -6.94 20.95 -2.05
C ASN A 43 -8.32 21.48 -1.64
N ASP A 44 -8.66 21.36 -0.36
CA ASP A 44 -9.74 22.13 0.25
C ASP A 44 -9.35 23.61 0.19
N GLY A 45 -9.70 24.25 -0.92
CA GLY A 45 -9.73 25.69 -1.16
C GLY A 45 -8.66 26.55 -0.48
N ALA A 46 -7.48 26.68 -1.09
CA ALA A 46 -6.69 27.92 -1.05
C ALA A 46 -5.43 27.78 -1.93
N HIS A 47 -5.29 28.71 -2.88
CA HIS A 47 -4.03 29.24 -3.42
C HIS A 47 -2.80 28.31 -3.44
N ASN A 48 -2.41 27.79 -4.61
CA ASN A 48 -1.10 28.14 -5.15
C ASN A 48 -0.96 27.83 -6.65
N GLU A 49 -0.61 28.88 -7.38
CA GLU A 49 -0.18 28.87 -8.76
C GLU A 49 1.31 28.50 -8.77
N ILE A 50 1.60 27.20 -8.67
CA ILE A 50 2.73 26.45 -9.23
C ILE A 50 2.34 25.01 -8.91
N VAL A 51 1.69 24.38 -9.88
CA VAL A 51 1.44 22.93 -9.82
C VAL A 51 2.80 22.27 -9.97
N SER A 52 3.46 22.04 -8.82
CA SER A 52 4.70 21.30 -8.75
C SER A 52 4.43 19.89 -9.26
N LEU A 53 4.67 19.68 -10.56
CA LEU A 53 4.64 18.41 -11.29
C LEU A 53 5.40 17.27 -10.57
N ALA A 54 6.21 17.59 -9.55
CA ALA A 54 6.97 16.66 -8.73
C ALA A 54 6.24 16.11 -7.48
N HIS A 55 5.15 16.72 -6.99
CA HIS A 55 4.53 16.30 -5.72
C HIS A 55 3.71 15.02 -5.81
N GLY A 56 3.31 14.63 -7.02
CA GLY A 56 2.53 13.43 -7.29
C GLY A 56 3.34 12.14 -7.33
N GLU A 57 4.67 12.14 -7.42
CA GLU A 57 5.47 10.89 -7.53
C GLU A 57 6.36 10.67 -6.30
N SER A 58 5.76 10.80 -5.11
CA SER A 58 6.44 10.69 -3.82
C SER A 58 6.27 9.35 -3.11
N HIS A 59 5.15 8.65 -3.34
CA HIS A 59 4.79 7.40 -2.66
C HIS A 59 4.50 6.29 -3.68
N PHE A 60 5.26 5.21 -3.63
CA PHE A 60 5.06 4.08 -4.54
C PHE A 60 4.83 2.77 -3.80
N ARG A 61 4.03 1.90 -4.42
CA ARG A 61 3.92 0.48 -4.06
C ARG A 61 4.52 -0.35 -5.17
N VAL A 62 5.51 -1.17 -4.84
CA VAL A 62 6.18 -2.08 -5.76
C VAL A 62 5.96 -3.50 -5.28
N MET A 63 5.41 -4.33 -6.17
CA MET A 63 5.36 -5.76 -6.00
C MET A 63 6.25 -6.41 -7.05
N ILE A 64 7.20 -7.23 -6.59
CA ILE A 64 8.15 -7.91 -7.44
C ILE A 64 8.21 -9.39 -7.08
N VAL A 65 8.19 -10.24 -8.12
CA VAL A 65 8.31 -11.69 -8.01
C VAL A 65 9.50 -12.11 -8.85
N SER A 66 10.50 -12.72 -8.20
CA SER A 66 11.72 -13.21 -8.85
C SER A 66 12.26 -14.43 -8.09
N SER A 67 12.96 -15.31 -8.80
CA SER A 67 13.71 -16.43 -8.22
C SER A 67 14.89 -15.96 -7.35
N GLU A 68 15.41 -14.76 -7.61
CA GLU A 68 16.50 -14.15 -6.81
C GLU A 68 16.16 -13.95 -5.33
N PHE A 69 14.87 -14.00 -4.98
CA PHE A 69 14.40 -13.83 -3.61
C PHE A 69 14.21 -15.15 -2.86
N GLU A 70 14.44 -16.29 -3.52
CA GLU A 70 14.37 -17.61 -2.91
C GLU A 70 15.46 -17.78 -1.85
N GLY A 71 15.08 -18.22 -0.65
CA GLY A 71 16.00 -18.35 0.50
C GLY A 71 16.49 -17.02 1.11
N VAL A 72 16.15 -15.87 0.52
CA VAL A 72 16.55 -14.55 1.04
C VAL A 72 15.53 -14.07 2.08
N GLY A 73 15.99 -13.64 3.25
CA GLY A 73 15.12 -13.10 4.30
C GLY A 73 14.47 -11.76 3.91
N PRO A 74 13.28 -11.41 4.45
CA PRO A 74 12.51 -10.21 4.05
C PRO A 74 13.31 -8.91 4.11
N LEU A 75 14.09 -8.71 5.18
CA LEU A 75 14.91 -7.53 5.38
C LEU A 75 16.04 -7.43 4.32
N ALA A 76 16.67 -8.56 3.98
CA ALA A 76 17.69 -8.59 2.94
C ALA A 76 17.10 -8.24 1.56
N ARG A 77 15.90 -8.74 1.23
CA ARG A 77 15.19 -8.36 0.00
C ARG A 77 14.93 -6.85 -0.08
N HIS A 78 14.49 -6.25 1.04
CA HIS A 78 14.27 -4.81 1.11
C HIS A 78 15.59 -4.05 0.89
N ARG A 79 16.68 -4.45 1.55
CA ARG A 79 18.00 -3.82 1.35
C ARG A 79 18.45 -3.88 -0.11
N MET A 80 18.32 -5.03 -0.77
CA MET A 80 18.69 -5.18 -2.19
C MET A 80 17.90 -4.21 -3.09
N ILE A 81 16.60 -4.06 -2.85
CA ILE A 81 15.74 -3.15 -3.62
C ILE A 81 16.09 -1.68 -3.32
N HIS A 82 16.30 -1.33 -2.05
CA HIS A 82 16.71 0.02 -1.66
C HIS A 82 18.07 0.41 -2.27
N GLN A 83 19.03 -0.52 -2.35
CA GLN A 83 20.33 -0.27 -2.99
C GLN A 83 20.17 0.08 -4.48
N VAL A 84 19.31 -0.64 -5.20
CA VAL A 84 19.05 -0.38 -6.63
C VAL A 84 18.34 0.95 -6.85
N LEU A 85 17.46 1.34 -5.92
CA LEU A 85 16.66 2.57 -6.01
C LEU A 85 17.26 3.76 -5.27
N ASN A 86 18.49 3.66 -4.77
CA ASN A 86 19.12 4.69 -3.96
C ASN A 86 19.16 6.06 -4.66
N GLU A 87 19.45 6.07 -5.95
CA GLU A 87 19.45 7.31 -6.76
C GLU A 87 18.04 7.91 -6.89
N GLU A 88 16.98 7.09 -6.90
CA GLU A 88 15.61 7.59 -6.92
C GLU A 88 15.21 8.23 -5.59
N PHE A 89 15.66 7.67 -4.45
CA PHE A 89 15.50 8.27 -3.12
C PHE A 89 16.17 9.64 -3.03
N LYS A 90 17.40 9.77 -3.55
CA LYS A 90 18.08 11.07 -3.63
C LYS A 90 17.34 12.08 -4.51
N SER A 91 16.62 11.60 -5.53
CA SER A 91 15.84 12.45 -6.45
C SER A 91 14.49 12.94 -5.90
N GLY A 92 14.11 12.56 -4.67
CA GLY A 92 12.85 12.98 -4.04
C GLY A 92 11.76 11.90 -3.95
N LEU A 93 12.11 10.62 -4.02
CA LEU A 93 11.21 9.53 -3.60
C LEU A 93 11.15 9.50 -2.06
N HIS A 94 9.96 9.68 -1.48
CA HIS A 94 9.78 9.75 -0.02
C HIS A 94 9.50 8.40 0.61
N ALA A 95 8.62 7.59 0.01
CA ALA A 95 8.23 6.31 0.59
C ALA A 95 7.99 5.24 -0.47
N LEU A 96 8.42 4.02 -0.16
CA LEU A 96 8.29 2.85 -1.01
C LEU A 96 7.76 1.67 -0.20
N THR A 97 6.56 1.20 -0.54
CA THR A 97 6.03 -0.07 -0.03
C THR A 97 6.54 -1.19 -0.92
N ILE A 98 7.35 -2.08 -0.36
CA ILE A 98 7.98 -3.18 -1.10
C ILE A 98 7.29 -4.49 -0.73
N THR A 99 6.84 -5.24 -1.75
CA THR A 99 6.41 -6.62 -1.63
C THR A 99 7.28 -7.47 -2.54
N ALA A 100 8.34 -8.06 -1.99
CA ALA A 100 9.26 -8.93 -2.72
C ALA A 100 9.03 -10.40 -2.34
N LYS A 101 8.63 -11.22 -3.31
CA LYS A 101 8.31 -12.64 -3.10
C LYS A 101 9.06 -13.53 -4.09
N SER A 102 9.33 -14.77 -3.67
CA SER A 102 9.73 -15.81 -4.62
C SER A 102 8.53 -16.25 -5.47
N VAL A 103 8.80 -16.96 -6.57
CA VAL A 103 7.75 -17.54 -7.42
C VAL A 103 6.87 -18.50 -6.62
N GLN A 104 7.48 -19.36 -5.80
CA GLN A 104 6.78 -20.34 -4.96
C GLN A 104 5.91 -19.66 -3.89
N GLU A 105 6.43 -18.62 -3.23
CA GLU A 105 5.67 -17.84 -2.25
C GLU A 105 4.50 -17.10 -2.88
N TYR A 106 4.68 -16.59 -4.10
CA TYR A 106 3.65 -15.88 -4.83
C TYR A 106 2.49 -16.80 -5.21
N GLU A 107 2.77 -17.99 -5.77
CA GLU A 107 1.73 -18.96 -6.12
C GLU A 107 0.98 -19.48 -4.89
N LYS A 108 1.69 -19.76 -3.78
CA LYS A 108 1.04 -20.13 -2.50
C LYS A 108 0.11 -19.02 -2.00
N ALA A 109 0.54 -17.76 -2.07
CA ALA A 109 -0.28 -16.63 -1.65
C ALA A 109 -1.50 -16.44 -2.55
N LYS A 110 -1.34 -16.62 -3.86
CA LYS A 110 -2.42 -16.53 -4.85
C LYS A 110 -3.48 -17.61 -4.63
N GLU A 111 -3.07 -18.85 -4.36
CA GLU A 111 -4.01 -19.93 -4.08
C GLU A 111 -4.77 -19.69 -2.77
N ARG A 112 -4.08 -19.23 -1.72
CA ARG A 112 -4.73 -18.83 -0.46
C ARG A 112 -5.81 -17.77 -0.69
N MET A 113 -5.54 -16.74 -1.49
CA MET A 113 -6.51 -15.70 -1.81
C MET A 113 -7.73 -16.22 -2.59
N LYS A 114 -7.50 -17.17 -3.51
CA LYS A 114 -8.58 -17.80 -4.28
C LYS A 114 -9.52 -18.59 -3.38
N ASN A 115 -8.98 -19.34 -2.42
CA ASN A 115 -9.77 -20.13 -1.47
C ASN A 115 -10.60 -19.22 -0.56
N MET A 116 -10.01 -18.16 0.00
CA MET A 116 -10.74 -17.17 0.81
C MET A 116 -11.89 -16.50 0.04
N ARG A 117 -11.72 -16.24 -1.26
CA ARG A 117 -12.79 -15.66 -2.10
C ARG A 117 -13.93 -16.65 -2.32
N LYS A 118 -13.64 -17.93 -2.48
CA LYS A 118 -14.68 -18.98 -2.63
C LYS A 118 -15.50 -19.13 -1.35
N GLU A 119 -14.84 -19.17 -0.19
CA GLU A 119 -15.50 -19.28 1.12
C GLU A 119 -16.43 -18.10 1.40
N LYS A 120 -15.98 -16.87 1.13
CA LYS A 120 -16.83 -15.67 1.29
C LYS A 120 -18.06 -15.70 0.39
N HIS A 121 -17.93 -16.23 -0.83
CA HIS A 121 -19.05 -16.31 -1.76
C HIS A 121 -20.07 -17.40 -1.38
N SER A 122 -19.63 -18.49 -0.72
CA SER A 122 -20.56 -19.47 -0.15
C SER A 122 -21.32 -18.95 1.07
N MET A 123 -20.71 -18.06 1.88
CA MET A 123 -21.38 -17.49 3.07
C MET A 123 -22.38 -16.38 2.73
N SER A 124 -22.18 -15.62 1.66
CA SER A 124 -23.10 -14.55 1.25
C SER A 124 -24.45 -15.04 0.70
N ASN A 125 -24.59 -16.34 0.41
CA ASN A 125 -25.85 -16.91 -0.10
C ASN A 125 -26.82 -17.32 1.03
N GLU A 126 -26.38 -17.38 2.29
CA GLU A 126 -27.20 -17.76 3.44
C GLU A 126 -27.64 -16.56 4.30
N GLU A 127 -26.89 -15.45 4.27
CA GLU A 127 -27.22 -14.22 5.01
C GLU A 127 -28.42 -13.45 4.43
N SER A 128 -28.76 -13.68 3.16
CA SER A 128 -29.94 -13.06 2.52
C SER A 128 -31.29 -13.56 3.06
N VAL A 129 -31.33 -14.61 3.88
CA VAL A 129 -32.58 -15.16 4.45
C VAL A 129 -32.87 -14.63 5.86
N ARG A 130 -31.91 -13.94 6.51
CA ARG A 130 -32.14 -13.28 7.81
C ARG A 130 -31.99 -11.77 7.69
N GLY A 131 -32.97 -11.13 7.05
CA GLY A 131 -33.19 -9.69 7.19
C GLY A 131 -33.61 -9.37 8.62
N GLY A 132 -32.65 -9.23 9.53
CA GLY A 132 -32.86 -8.69 10.87
C GLY A 132 -32.77 -7.17 10.82
N GLY A 133 -33.89 -6.50 11.10
CA GLY A 133 -34.01 -5.06 11.13
C GLY A 133 -33.05 -4.42 12.13
N TRP A 134 -32.49 -3.28 11.73
CA TRP A 134 -31.84 -2.35 12.65
C TRP A 134 -32.95 -1.69 13.46
N GLU A 135 -33.34 -2.34 14.55
CA GLU A 135 -34.27 -1.76 15.50
C GLU A 135 -33.53 -0.65 16.24
N HIS A 136 -33.85 0.59 15.87
CA HIS A 136 -33.50 1.79 16.62
C HIS A 136 -34.04 1.64 18.04
N ARG A 137 -33.15 1.39 19.00
CA ARG A 137 -33.47 1.63 20.42
C ARG A 137 -33.18 3.08 20.71
N ASP A 138 -34.22 3.90 20.56
CA ASP A 138 -34.28 5.23 21.14
C ASP A 138 -34.54 5.06 22.65
N ASP A 139 -33.50 4.71 23.42
CA ASP A 139 -33.54 4.77 24.88
C ASP A 139 -33.16 6.20 25.32
N THR A 140 -34.12 7.11 25.20
CA THR A 140 -34.21 8.27 26.07
C THR A 140 -34.63 7.79 27.45
N THR A 141 -33.78 7.84 28.48
CA THR A 141 -34.14 8.12 29.90
C THR A 141 -32.88 8.35 30.77
N ASP A 142 -32.82 9.55 31.35
CA ASP A 142 -32.26 10.05 32.62
C ASP A 142 -30.80 9.86 33.09
N MET A 143 -30.13 11.02 33.16
CA MET A 143 -29.55 11.66 34.35
C MET A 143 -29.16 10.76 35.54
N ALA A 144 -27.86 10.54 35.71
CA ALA A 144 -27.22 10.67 37.01
C ALA A 144 -25.77 11.14 36.84
N SER A 145 -25.51 12.32 37.38
CA SER A 145 -24.23 12.85 37.82
C SER A 145 -23.34 11.79 38.46
N ASP A 146 -22.06 11.76 38.08
CA ASP A 146 -21.00 11.74 39.07
C ASP A 146 -19.71 12.37 38.55
N SER A 147 -19.33 13.40 39.29
CA SER A 147 -18.10 14.15 39.24
C SER A 147 -16.99 13.31 39.88
N CYS A 148 -16.04 12.82 39.08
CA CYS A 148 -14.73 12.43 39.59
C CYS A 148 -13.69 12.36 38.46
N CYS A 149 -13.35 13.51 37.87
CA CYS A 149 -12.03 13.66 37.25
C CYS A 149 -11.12 14.27 38.32
N ASN A 150 -10.36 13.40 39.00
CA ASN A 150 -9.29 13.86 39.88
C ASN A 150 -8.20 14.53 39.05
N ASP A 151 -8.13 15.86 39.18
CA ASP A 151 -6.88 16.59 39.21
C ASP A 151 -6.04 16.09 40.40
N GLU A 152 -4.87 15.48 40.16
CA GLU A 152 -3.63 15.81 40.88
C GLU A 152 -2.42 15.07 40.27
N MET A 153 -1.54 15.88 39.67
CA MET A 153 -0.07 15.91 39.80
C MET A 153 0.72 14.59 39.82
N GLU A 154 1.71 14.48 38.91
CA GLU A 154 3.11 14.43 39.33
C GLU A 154 4.05 14.86 38.19
N GLU A 155 4.87 15.87 38.50
CA GLU A 155 6.12 16.21 37.84
C GLU A 155 7.03 14.99 37.70
N LEU A 156 7.76 14.86 36.60
CA LEU A 156 9.11 14.26 36.55
C LEU A 156 9.57 14.26 35.08
N PHE A 157 10.42 15.21 34.73
CA PHE A 157 11.64 15.07 33.90
C PHE A 157 12.05 16.46 33.43
N GLY A 158 12.63 17.21 34.35
CA GLY A 158 13.41 18.40 34.02
C GLY A 158 14.66 18.01 33.23
N VAL A 159 14.85 18.65 32.08
CA VAL A 159 16.15 18.83 31.44
C VAL A 159 16.25 20.31 31.05
N LYS A 160 17.32 20.92 31.56
CA LYS A 160 17.71 22.33 31.44
C LYS A 160 17.82 22.83 30.00
#